data_AF-A0A1T3CBK4-F1
#
_entry.id   AF-A0A1T3CBK4-F1
#
_cell.length_a   1.000
_cell.length_b   1.000
_cell.length_c   1.000
_cell.angle_alpha   90.00
_cell.angle_beta   90.00
_cell.angle_gamma   90.00
#
_symmetry.space_group_name_H-M   'P 1'
#
loop_
_entity.id
_entity.type
_entity.pdbx_description
1 polymer ?
#
loop_
_entity_poly.entity_id
_entity_poly.type
_entity_poly.pdbx_seq_one_letter_code
_entity_poly.pdbx_strand_id
1 'polypeptide(L)' 'MFKAYQNLTPKTRLGVGVAIIAWGGVGLYLSDKAEEKLGFTPTEEDKAELRNLAPKITTVDKSQR' A
#
# COMPACT_ATOMS: atom_id res chain seq x y z
N MET A 1 11.21 22.84 3.46
CA MET A 1 10.63 21.59 3.99
C MET A 1 11.72 20.57 4.35
N PHE A 2 12.52 20.07 3.40
CA PHE A 2 13.51 19.02 3.66
C PHE A 2 14.63 19.40 4.65
N LYS A 3 15.04 20.68 4.67
CA LYS A 3 16.05 21.19 5.61
C LYS A 3 15.66 21.01 7.09
N ALA A 4 14.38 21.12 7.43
CA ALA A 4 13.90 20.97 8.81
C ALA A 4 14.11 19.53 9.33
N TYR A 5 13.85 18.54 8.48
CA TYR A 5 14.09 17.12 8.79
C TYR A 5 15.58 16.77 8.85
N GLN A 6 16.38 17.36 7.96
CA GLN A 6 17.84 17.15 7.93
C GLN A 6 18.56 17.76 9.13
N ASN A 7 18.02 18.84 9.71
CA ASN A 7 18.59 19.52 10.87
C ASN A 7 18.31 18.79 12.21
N LEU A 8 17.49 17.72 12.21
CA LEU A 8 17.24 16.93 13.40
C LEU A 8 18.45 16.07 13.76
N THR A 9 18.65 15.82 15.05
CA THR A 9 19.65 14.83 15.48
C THR A 9 19.31 13.44 14.91
N PRO A 10 20.31 12.58 14.63
CA PRO A 10 20.07 11.28 13.99
C PRO A 10 19.04 10.41 14.70
N LYS A 11 19.01 10.44 16.04
CA LYS A 11 18.04 9.71 16.86
C LYS A 11 16.61 10.24 16.69
N THR A 12 16.45 11.57 16.74
CA THR A 12 15.13 12.21 16.54
C THR A 12 14.61 11.97 15.13
N ARG A 13 15.49 12.06 14.13
CA ARG A 13 15.14 11.79 12.73
C ARG A 13 14.63 10.36 12.52
N LEU A 14 15.30 9.38 13.12
CA LEU A 14 14.84 7.99 13.13
C LEU A 14 13.49 7.86 13.85
N GLY A 15 13.33 8.48 15.01
CA GLY A 15 12.08 8.47 15.76
C GLY A 15 10.90 9.03 14.96
N VAL A 16 11.09 10.15 14.27
CA VAL A 16 10.07 10.73 13.37
C VAL A 16 9.73 9.79 12.23
N GLY A 17 10.74 9.19 11.58
CA GLY A 17 10.52 8.23 10.50
C GLY A 17 9.71 7.01 10.97
N VAL A 18 10.08 6.42 12.09
CA VAL A 18 9.36 5.29 12.70
C VAL A 18 7.93 5.69 13.08
N ALA A 19 7.73 6.87 13.66
CA ALA A 19 6.40 7.35 14.04
C ALA A 19 5.46 7.51 12.83
N ILE A 20 5.96 8.04 11.71
CA ILE A 20 5.17 8.19 10.47
C ILE A 20 4.80 6.81 9.92
N ILE A 21 5.74 5.86 9.88
CA ILE A 21 5.48 4.50 9.40
C ILE A 21 4.46 3.82 10.31
N ALA A 22 4.62 3.91 11.63
CA ALA A 22 3.70 3.32 12.59
C ALA A 22 2.29 3.91 12.46
N TRP A 23 2.18 5.24 12.33
CA TRP A 23 0.91 5.92 12.12
C TRP A 23 0.21 5.46 10.83
N GLY A 24 0.96 5.39 9.72
CA GLY A 24 0.45 4.88 8.45
C GLY A 24 0.00 3.43 8.56
N GLY A 25 0.77 2.57 9.20
CA GLY A 25 0.44 1.15 9.41
C GLY A 25 -0.82 0.96 10.25
N VAL A 26 -0.98 1.74 11.34
CA VAL A 26 -2.21 1.72 12.15
C VAL A 26 -3.41 2.20 11.32
N GLY A 27 -3.24 3.27 10.54
CA GLY A 27 -4.30 3.78 9.67
C GLY A 27 -4.78 2.74 8.65
N LEU A 28 -3.86 2.05 7.99
CA LEU A 28 -4.17 0.98 7.03
C LEU A 28 -4.90 -0.18 7.71
N TYR A 29 -4.40 -0.66 8.86
CA TYR A 29 -5.04 -1.75 9.60
C TYR A 29 -6.46 -1.40 10.06
N LEU A 30 -6.68 -0.16 10.52
CA LEU A 30 -8.00 0.31 10.89
C LEU A 30 -8.92 0.51 9.67
N SER A 31 -8.38 0.92 8.52
CA SER A 31 -9.13 1.05 7.27
C SER A 31 -9.69 -0.29 6.83
N ASP A 32 -8.86 -1.34 6.80
CA ASP A 32 -9.30 -2.69 6.41
C ASP A 32 -10.44 -3.20 7.32
N LYS A 33 -10.30 -2.96 8.64
CA LYS A 33 -11.36 -3.27 9.61
C LYS A 33 -12.63 -2.44 9.41
N ALA A 34 -12.50 -1.18 9.03
CA ALA A 34 -13.63 -0.32 8.75
C ALA A 34 -14.35 -0.77 7.48
N GLU A 35 -13.62 -1.11 6.42
CA GLU A 35 -14.17 -1.63 5.17
C GLU A 35 -14.95 -2.94 5.39
N GLU A 36 -14.44 -3.85 6.22
CA GLU A 36 -15.15 -5.07 6.62
C GLU A 36 -16.47 -4.74 7.37
N LYS A 37 -16.42 -3.82 8.33
CA LYS A 37 -17.59 -3.46 9.14
C LYS A 37 -18.64 -2.63 8.40
N LEU A 38 -18.21 -1.80 7.46
CA LEU A 38 -19.07 -0.95 6.64
C LEU A 38 -19.62 -1.69 5.41
N GLY A 39 -19.18 -2.93 5.17
CA GLY A 39 -19.67 -3.74 4.05
C GLY A 39 -19.06 -3.35 2.70
N PHE A 40 -17.93 -2.66 2.69
CA PHE A 40 -17.16 -2.34 1.47
C PHE A 40 -16.24 -3.49 1.03
N THR A 41 -16.42 -4.68 1.60
CA THR A 41 -15.71 -5.88 1.14
C THR A 41 -16.28 -6.32 -0.21
N PRO A 42 -15.44 -6.45 -1.27
CA PRO A 42 -15.91 -6.85 -2.60
C PRO A 42 -16.57 -8.22 -2.56
N THR A 43 -17.72 -8.35 -3.22
CA THR A 43 -18.43 -9.62 -3.35
C THR A 43 -17.69 -10.56 -4.31
N GLU A 44 -18.06 -11.84 -4.33
CA GLU A 44 -17.48 -12.81 -5.28
C GLU A 44 -17.80 -12.46 -6.74
N GLU A 45 -18.93 -11.77 -6.98
CA GLU A 45 -19.32 -11.29 -8.31
C GLU A 45 -18.41 -10.15 -8.78
N ASP A 46 -18.11 -9.17 -7.91
CA ASP A 46 -17.18 -8.08 -8.21
C ASP A 46 -15.77 -8.61 -8.56
N LYS A 47 -15.32 -9.64 -7.85
CA LYS A 47 -14.03 -10.30 -8.12
C LYS A 47 -14.03 -11.02 -9.48
N ALA A 48 -15.16 -11.61 -9.87
CA ALA A 48 -15.29 -12.28 -11.16
C ALA A 48 -15.28 -11.29 -12.32
N GLU A 49 -15.97 -10.15 -12.19
CA GLU A 49 -15.95 -9.08 -13.19
C GLU A 49 -14.54 -8.50 -13.36
N LEU A 50 -13.84 -8.24 -12.25
CA LEU A 50 -12.45 -7.78 -12.27
C LEU A 50 -11.50 -8.76 -12.98
N ARG A 51 -11.71 -10.07 -12.82
CA ARG A 51 -10.91 -11.08 -13.54
C ARG A 51 -11.13 -11.05 -15.04
N ASN A 52 -12.35 -10.74 -15.49
CA ASN A 52 -12.67 -10.60 -16.91
C ASN A 52 -12.07 -9.32 -17.51
N LEU A 53 -11.91 -8.27 -16.70
CA LEU A 53 -11.29 -7.01 -17.10
C LEU A 53 -9.75 -7.02 -17.01
N ALA A 54 -9.18 -7.99 -16.28
CA ALA A 54 -7.74 -8.08 -16.09
C ALA A 54 -7.02 -8.41 -17.43
N PRO A 55 -5.93 -7.69 -17.77
CA PRO A 55 -5.20 -7.94 -19.01
C PRO A 55 -4.48 -9.29 -18.98
N LYS A 56 -4.55 -10.04 -20.08
CA LYS A 56 -3.81 -11.31 -20.23
C LYS A 56 -2.33 -11.01 -20.49
N ILE A 57 -1.47 -11.28 -19.52
CA ILE A 57 -0.01 -11.09 -19.63
C ILE A 57 0.61 -12.31 -20.33
N THR A 58 1.19 -12.09 -21.50
CA THR A 58 2.02 -13.10 -22.19
C THR A 58 3.49 -12.66 -22.08
N THR A 59 4.31 -13.46 -21.41
CA THR A 59 5.75 -13.23 -21.30
C THR A 59 6.46 -13.75 -22.55
N VAL A 60 7.30 -12.93 -23.18
CA VAL A 60 8.15 -13.34 -24.32
C VAL A 60 9.59 -13.46 -23.83
N ASP A 61 10.21 -14.61 -24.07
CA ASP A 61 11.61 -14.87 -23.71
C ASP A 61 12.56 -14.15 -24.68
N LYS A 62 13.53 -13.40 -24.13
CA LYS A 62 14.51 -12.61 -24.91
C LYS A 62 15.74 -13.43 -25.35
N SER A 63 15.81 -14.72 -25.02
CA SER A 63 16.95 -15.61 -25.36
C SER A 63 17.13 -15.89 -26.85
N GLN A 64 16.23 -15.41 -27.71
CA GLN A 64 16.36 -15.48 -29.17
C GLN A 64 16.79 -14.11 -29.71
N ARG A 65 18.07 -13.75 -29.55
CA ARG A 65 18.69 -12.65 -30.27
C ARG A 65 20.12 -13.00 -30.68
#